data_AF-A0A0M3QWY5-F1
#
_entry.id   AF-A0A0M3QWY5-F1
#
_cell.length_a   1.000
_cell.length_b   1.000
_cell.length_c   1.000
_cell.angle_alpha   90.00
_cell.angle_beta   90.00
_cell.angle_gamma   90.00
#
_symmetry.space_group_name_H-M   'P 1'
#
loop_
_entity.id
_entity.type
_entity.pdbx_description
1 polymer ?
#
loop_
_entity_poly.entity_id
_entity_poly.type
_entity_poly.pdbx_seq_one_letter_code
_entity_poly.pdbx_strand_id
1 'polypeptide(L)' 'MEHMQRYLSPVNPAVFPHLATVLLIIGTFFTAWFFIFVVSRKNSKERPLIKELLISLCASIFLGFGIVFLLLTVGIYV' A
#
# COMPACT_ATOMS: atom_id res chain seq x y z
N MET A 1 -35.67 -14.58 -19.77
CA MET A 1 -34.24 -14.45 -20.08
C MET A 1 -34.09 -13.02 -20.55
N GLU A 2 -33.51 -12.06 -19.83
CA GLU A 2 -32.28 -12.10 -19.06
C GLU A 2 -32.35 -11.04 -17.95
N HIS A 3 -32.03 -11.41 -16.72
CA HIS A 3 -32.00 -10.49 -15.58
C HIS A 3 -30.61 -9.81 -15.59
N MET A 4 -30.44 -8.79 -16.45
CA MET A 4 -29.25 -7.94 -16.41
C MET A 4 -29.28 -7.12 -15.11
N GLN A 5 -28.75 -7.69 -14.02
CA GLN A 5 -28.43 -6.92 -12.83
C GLN A 5 -27.40 -5.86 -13.20
N ARG A 6 -27.73 -4.60 -12.92
CA ARG A 6 -26.78 -3.49 -13.04
C ARG A 6 -25.51 -3.86 -12.26
N TYR A 7 -24.38 -3.87 -12.95
CA TYR A 7 -23.08 -3.98 -12.29
C TYR A 7 -22.87 -2.72 -11.46
N LEU A 8 -23.12 -2.83 -10.17
CA LEU A 8 -22.73 -1.84 -9.19
C LEU A 8 -21.27 -2.12 -8.87
N SER A 9 -20.41 -1.11 -9.03
CA SER A 9 -19.01 -1.23 -8.63
C SER A 9 -18.94 -1.74 -7.19
N PRO A 10 -18.14 -2.79 -6.89
CA PRO A 10 -18.09 -3.43 -5.57
C PRO A 10 -17.61 -2.49 -4.46
N VAL A 11 -17.04 -1.34 -4.83
CA VAL A 11 -16.59 -0.28 -3.92
C VAL A 11 -17.15 1.05 -4.43
N ASN A 12 -17.76 1.81 -3.52
CA ASN A 12 -18.34 3.10 -3.82
C ASN A 12 -17.23 4.12 -4.18
N PRO A 13 -17.33 4.87 -5.29
CA PRO A 13 -16.36 5.89 -5.65
C PRO A 13 -16.05 6.92 -4.55
N ALA A 14 -17.01 7.21 -3.68
CA ALA A 14 -16.82 8.14 -2.56
C ALA A 14 -15.79 7.66 -1.52
N VAL A 15 -15.52 6.34 -1.44
CA VAL A 15 -14.58 5.78 -0.45
C VAL A 15 -13.17 5.57 -1.00
N PHE A 16 -12.95 5.67 -2.32
CA PHE A 16 -11.63 5.57 -2.94
C PHE A 16 -10.58 6.53 -2.34
N PRO A 17 -10.84 7.84 -2.20
CA PRO A 17 -9.85 8.77 -1.66
C PRO A 17 -9.49 8.48 -0.19
N HIS A 18 -10.48 8.04 0.60
CA HIS A 18 -10.27 7.71 2.01
C HIS A 18 -9.38 6.47 2.16
N LEU A 19 -9.66 5.41 1.38
CA LEU A 19 -8.86 4.19 1.34
C LEU A 19 -7.44 4.47 0.86
N ALA A 20 -7.29 5.20 -0.25
CA ALA A 20 -5.97 5.58 -0.79
C ALA A 20 -5.12 6.31 0.26
N THR A 21 -5.71 7.29 0.95
CA THR A 21 -5.02 8.10 1.96
C THR A 21 -4.54 7.24 3.13
N VAL A 22 -5.40 6.39 3.68
CA VAL A 22 -5.04 5.52 4.81
C VAL A 22 -3.94 4.53 4.44
N LEU A 23 -4.06 3.87 3.28
CA LEU A 23 -3.07 2.90 2.83
C LEU A 23 -1.71 3.55 2.54
N LEU A 24 -1.71 4.75 1.93
CA LEU A 24 -0.48 5.49 1.66
C LEU A 24 0.19 6.00 2.93
N ILE A 25 -0.56 6.54 3.91
CA ILE A 25 0.03 7.00 5.17
C ILE A 25 0.72 5.83 5.90
N ILE A 26 0.05 4.68 5.99
CA ILE A 26 0.62 3.51 6.66
C ILE A 26 1.82 2.96 5.86
N GLY A 27 1.70 2.84 4.54
CA GLY A 27 2.78 2.34 3.69
C GLY A 27 4.02 3.24 3.69
N THR A 28 3.85 4.56 3.66
CA THR A 28 4.96 5.52 3.75
C THR A 28 5.62 5.52 5.12
N PHE A 29 4.84 5.38 6.21
CA PHE A 29 5.38 5.19 7.55
C PHE A 29 6.27 3.95 7.64
N PHE A 30 5.81 2.80 7.15
CA PHE A 30 6.60 1.57 7.14
C PHE A 30 7.85 1.68 6.24
N THR A 31 7.75 2.40 5.13
CA THR A 31 8.89 2.64 4.22
C THR A 31 9.96 3.52 4.90
N ALA A 32 9.56 4.61 5.56
CA ALA A 32 10.47 5.46 6.33
C ALA A 32 11.14 4.68 7.47
N TRP A 33 10.35 3.86 8.17
CA TRP A 33 10.84 3.00 9.25
C TRP A 33 11.86 1.97 8.74
N PHE A 34 11.63 1.37 7.57
CA PHE A 34 12.60 0.50 6.89
C PHE A 34 13.90 1.23 6.56
N PHE A 35 13.83 2.44 6.00
CA PHE A 35 15.02 3.24 5.71
C PHE A 35 15.83 3.57 6.97
N ILE A 36 15.18 3.92 8.07
CA ILE A 36 15.85 4.18 9.35
C ILE A 36 16.57 2.91 9.83
N PHE A 37 15.90 1.75 9.77
CA PHE A 37 16.53 0.48 10.17
C PHE A 37 17.72 0.10 9.30
N VAL A 38 17.62 0.25 7.97
CA VAL A 38 18.70 -0.12 7.05
C VAL A 38 19.90 0.81 7.19
N VAL A 39 19.67 2.11 7.40
CA VAL A 39 20.72 3.12 7.55
C VAL A 39 21.38 3.03 8.93
N SER A 40 20.60 2.85 9.99
CA SER A 40 21.11 2.82 11.37
C SER A 40 21.90 1.54 11.70
N ARG A 41 21.65 0.43 10.99
CA ARG A 41 22.32 -0.87 11.26
C ARG A 41 23.64 -1.10 10.53
N LYS A 42 24.14 -0.14 9.74
CA LYS A 42 25.44 -0.26 9.04
C LYS A 42 26.65 -0.63 9.93
N ASN A 43 26.54 -0.49 11.25
CA ASN A 43 27.65 -0.64 12.19
C ASN A 43 27.71 -1.98 12.97
N SER A 44 26.69 -2.85 12.88
CA SER A 44 26.67 -4.12 13.64
C SER A 44 26.54 -5.33 12.71
N LYS A 45 27.51 -6.25 12.79
CA LYS A 45 27.67 -7.44 11.93
C LYS A 45 26.63 -8.56 12.16
N GLU A 46 25.56 -8.32 12.92
CA GLU A 46 24.55 -9.32 13.22
C GLU A 46 23.29 -9.06 12.37
N ARG A 47 23.09 -9.91 11.37
CA ARG A 47 22.17 -9.70 10.24
C ARG A 47 20.80 -10.38 10.44
N PRO A 48 19.74 -9.71 10.90
CA PRO A 48 18.37 -10.21 10.69
C PRO A 48 17.80 -9.65 9.37
N LEU A 49 18.42 -9.96 8.23
CA LEU A 49 17.94 -9.57 6.88
C LEU A 49 16.47 -9.98 6.65
N ILE A 50 16.06 -11.10 7.25
CA ILE A 50 14.69 -11.63 7.18
C ILE A 50 13.68 -10.65 7.80
N LYS A 51 14.04 -10.00 8.92
CA LYS A 51 13.14 -9.04 9.58
C LYS A 51 13.00 -7.77 8.75
N GLU A 52 14.08 -7.34 8.10
CA GLU A 52 14.06 -6.19 7.18
C GLU A 52 13.20 -6.47 5.97
N LEU A 53 13.38 -7.65 5.37
CA LEU A 53 12.62 -8.08 4.20
C LEU A 53 11.13 -8.21 4.49
N LEU A 54 10.75 -8.71 5.68
CA LEU A 54 9.34 -8.78 6.09
C LEU A 54 8.72 -7.38 6.20
N ILE A 55 9.45 -6.41 6.76
CA ILE A 55 8.95 -5.03 6.89
C ILE A 55 8.83 -4.37 5.51
N SER A 56 9.82 -4.55 4.63
CA SER A 56 9.76 -3.98 3.27
C SER A 56 8.67 -4.63 2.42
N LEU A 57 8.45 -5.94 2.58
CA LEU A 57 7.39 -6.66 1.87
C LEU A 57 6.01 -6.16 2.33
N CYS A 58 5.81 -6.02 3.64
CA CYS A 58 4.60 -5.44 4.21
C CYS A 58 4.36 -4.02 3.67
N ALA A 59 5.40 -3.17 3.71
CA ALA A 59 5.34 -1.81 3.16
C ALA A 59 4.96 -1.78 1.68
N SER A 60 5.57 -2.65 0.86
CA SER A 60 5.32 -2.73 -0.59
C SER A 60 3.88 -3.12 -0.91
N ILE A 61 3.26 -4.00 -0.11
CA ILE A 61 1.86 -4.39 -0.30
C ILE A 61 0.94 -3.19 -0.02
N PHE A 62 1.14 -2.51 1.11
CA PHE A 62 0.33 -1.33 1.47
C PHE A 62 0.50 -0.18 0.47
N LEU A 63 1.73 0.10 0.04
CA LEU A 63 2.00 1.13 -0.97
C LEU A 63 1.42 0.75 -2.33
N GLY A 64 1.55 -0.51 -2.74
CA GLY A 64 1.02 -1.01 -4.01
C GLY A 64 -0.50 -0.86 -4.10
N PHE A 65 -1.23 -1.33 -3.09
CA PHE A 65 -2.68 -1.12 -3.03
C PHE A 65 -3.04 0.37 -2.92
N GLY A 66 -2.30 1.14 -2.12
CA GLY A 66 -2.52 2.59 -1.99
C GLY A 66 -2.40 3.34 -3.32
N ILE A 67 -1.43 2.99 -4.16
CA ILE A 67 -1.24 3.59 -5.49
C ILE A 67 -2.39 3.22 -6.44
N VAL A 68 -2.87 1.98 -6.42
CA VAL A 68 -4.04 1.57 -7.23
C VAL A 68 -5.27 2.40 -6.86
N PHE A 69 -5.57 2.54 -5.56
CA PHE A 69 -6.68 3.38 -5.10
C PHE A 69 -6.47 4.87 -5.40
N LEU A 70 -5.23 5.36 -5.41
CA LEU A 70 -4.91 6.73 -5.81
C LEU A 70 -5.18 6.96 -7.30
N LEU A 71 -4.77 6.04 -8.18
CA LEU A 71 -5.08 6.11 -9.62
C LEU A 71 -6.59 6.11 -9.87
N LEU A 72 -7.32 5.22 -9.19
CA LEU A 72 -8.79 5.18 -9.22
C LEU A 72 -9.42 6.50 -8.74
N THR A 73 -8.82 7.15 -7.73
CA THR A 73 -9.28 8.45 -7.21
C THR A 73 -9.09 9.58 -8.21
N VAL A 74 -8.00 9.57 -9.00
CA VAL A 74 -7.73 10.55 -10.06
C VAL A 74 -8.59 10.32 -11.31
N GLY A 75 -9.33 9.20 -11.36
CA GLY A 75 -10.13 8.80 -12.53
C GLY A 75 -9.33 8.05 -13.59
N ILE A 76 -8.12 7.57 -13.24
CA ILE A 76 -7.33 6.67 -14.08
C ILE A 76 -7.71 5.24 -13.70
N TYR A 77 -8.46 4.59 -14.60
CA TYR A 77 -8.87 3.20 -14.45
C TYR A 77 -7.76 2.29 -15.01
N VAL A 78 -7.29 1.36 -14.18
CA VAL A 78 -6.26 0.35 -14.51
C VAL A 78 -6.88 -1.03 -14.63
#